data_AF-A0A212IEC5-F1
#
_entry.id   AF-A0A212IEC5-F1
#
_cell.length_a   1.000
_cell.length_b   1.000
_cell.length_c   1.000
_cell.angle_alpha   90.00
_cell.angle_beta   90.00
_cell.angle_gamma   90.00
#
_symmetry.space_group_name_H-M   'P 1'
#
loop_
_entity.id
_entity.type
_entity.pdbx_description
1 polymer ?
#
loop_
_entity_poly.entity_id
_entity_poly.type
_entity_poly.pdbx_seq_one_letter_code
_entity_poly.pdbx_strand_id
1 'polypeptide(L)'
;MFHVDNSTGVPVMPQPSPVTSETELFFTEGGNGVPPTYPGPDWFNAIQSELLNILRSAGLKPDKMTNTQILSALKKLFLSRSNPFGDIKTDGPEAIAKALANLQLGEAAKRNVGTGHNQIPDMSSFQSGTGWQMLPGGLIIQSCIVSIPLGSWSGGSNGWSQSQTVEVALPVPFPNALIGASAALINGGTAWEWVQTYHINFAQKGLSLTGHAPANNIPNQTVQYSVIVLGR
;
A
#
# COMPACT_ATOMS: atom_id res chain seq x y z
N MET A 1 39.74 -5.63 24.03
CA MET A 1 40.82 -5.03 23.22
C MET A 1 41.14 -3.66 23.79
N PHE A 2 42.40 -3.44 24.12
CA PHE A 2 42.92 -2.15 24.56
C PHE A 2 44.32 -2.01 23.97
N HIS A 3 44.81 -0.79 23.79
CA HIS A 3 46.21 -0.62 23.42
C HIS A 3 47.11 -1.06 24.59
N VAL A 4 48.38 -1.32 24.33
CA VAL A 4 49.39 -1.49 25.39
C VAL A 4 49.27 -0.35 26.41
N ASP A 5 49.05 -0.69 27.69
CA ASP A 5 48.83 0.24 28.81
C ASP A 5 49.81 0.01 29.99
N ASN A 6 51.01 -0.48 29.70
CA ASN A 6 52.06 -0.73 30.70
C ASN A 6 53.24 0.25 30.57
N SER A 7 54.19 0.17 31.51
CA SER A 7 55.34 1.08 31.60
C SER A 7 56.35 0.96 30.45
N THR A 8 56.21 -0.04 29.57
CA THR A 8 57.11 -0.23 28.42
C THR A 8 56.51 0.30 27.10
N GLY A 9 55.29 0.82 27.13
CA GLY A 9 54.65 1.43 25.97
C GLY A 9 55.26 2.79 25.58
N VAL A 10 55.24 3.09 24.28
CA VAL A 10 55.67 4.41 23.74
C VAL A 10 54.45 5.18 23.23
N PRO A 11 54.41 6.53 23.38
CA PRO A 11 53.22 7.34 23.08
C PRO A 11 52.97 7.57 21.58
N VAL A 12 53.99 7.35 20.75
CA VAL A 12 53.93 7.50 19.29
C VAL A 12 54.29 6.16 18.67
N MET A 13 53.47 5.68 17.73
CA MET A 13 53.75 4.44 17.02
C MET A 13 55.09 4.57 16.26
N PRO A 14 56.06 3.66 16.48
CA PRO A 14 57.30 3.64 15.71
C PRO A 14 57.02 3.49 14.22
N GLN A 15 57.89 4.07 13.38
CA GLN A 15 57.80 3.86 11.93
C GLN A 15 58.05 2.38 11.62
N PRO A 16 57.19 1.73 10.81
CA PRO A 16 57.41 0.35 10.39
C PRO A 16 58.76 0.19 9.69
N SER A 17 59.44 -0.91 9.97
CA SER A 17 60.70 -1.26 9.30
C SER A 17 60.48 -1.47 7.79
N PRO A 18 61.52 -1.27 6.95
CA PRO A 18 61.44 -1.57 5.52
C PRO A 18 61.09 -3.04 5.26
N VAL A 19 60.44 -3.30 4.12
CA VAL A 19 60.13 -4.66 3.66
C VAL A 19 61.44 -5.45 3.51
N THR A 20 61.53 -6.59 4.18
CA THR A 20 62.71 -7.47 4.16
C THR A 20 62.55 -8.71 3.28
N SER A 21 61.31 -9.07 2.92
CA SER A 21 60.99 -10.16 2.00
C SER A 21 59.80 -9.80 1.14
N GLU A 22 59.90 -9.97 -0.18
CA GLU A 22 58.78 -9.83 -1.12
C GLU A 22 57.95 -11.11 -1.25
N THR A 23 58.48 -12.23 -0.75
CA THR A 23 57.79 -13.53 -0.68
C THR A 23 57.16 -13.71 0.69
N GLU A 24 55.93 -14.24 0.74
CA GLU A 24 55.24 -14.59 1.99
C GLU A 24 55.99 -15.68 2.77
N LEU A 25 56.21 -15.45 4.07
CA LEU A 25 56.87 -16.37 5.00
C LEU A 25 55.95 -16.66 6.19
N PHE A 26 56.15 -17.81 6.85
CA PHE A 26 55.32 -18.28 7.97
C PHE A 26 56.13 -18.45 9.26
N PHE A 27 55.44 -18.45 10.40
CA PHE A 27 56.06 -18.74 11.70
C PHE A 27 56.65 -20.14 11.76
N THR A 28 57.85 -20.24 12.33
CA THR A 28 58.53 -21.51 12.65
C THR A 28 59.04 -21.50 14.09
N GLU A 29 58.98 -22.65 14.76
CA GLU A 29 59.61 -22.90 16.07
C GLU A 29 61.15 -22.97 15.97
N GLY A 30 61.71 -22.82 14.77
CA GLY A 30 63.12 -23.04 14.51
C GLY A 30 63.44 -24.54 14.39
N GLY A 31 64.73 -24.87 14.38
CA GLY A 31 65.23 -26.24 14.25
C GLY A 31 66.44 -26.34 13.32
N ASN A 32 67.26 -27.39 13.48
CA ASN A 32 68.48 -27.63 12.68
C ASN A 32 69.39 -26.38 12.52
N GLY A 33 69.54 -25.60 13.59
CA GLY A 33 70.37 -24.39 13.59
C GLY A 33 69.66 -23.10 13.16
N VAL A 34 68.37 -23.14 12.79
CA VAL A 34 67.55 -21.96 12.49
C VAL A 34 66.84 -21.50 13.77
N PRO A 35 66.92 -20.20 14.14
CA PRO A 35 66.20 -19.68 15.30
C PRO A 35 64.67 -19.63 15.06
N PRO A 36 63.87 -19.65 16.13
CA PRO A 36 62.43 -19.43 16.03
C PRO A 36 62.10 -18.04 15.45
N THR A 37 60.90 -17.92 14.87
CA THR A 37 60.42 -16.65 14.34
C THR A 37 60.13 -15.64 15.46
N TYR A 38 60.62 -14.43 15.30
CA TYR A 38 60.30 -13.28 16.16
C TYR A 38 59.56 -12.22 15.33
N PRO A 39 58.24 -12.06 15.48
CA PRO A 39 57.46 -11.11 14.66
C PRO A 39 57.79 -9.63 14.96
N GLY A 40 58.29 -9.32 16.16
CA GLY A 40 58.72 -7.98 16.54
C GLY A 40 57.58 -6.97 16.76
N PRO A 41 57.93 -5.76 17.24
CA PRO A 41 56.96 -4.72 17.58
C PRO A 41 56.12 -4.25 16.39
N ASP A 42 56.68 -4.21 15.17
CA ASP A 42 55.98 -3.75 13.97
C ASP A 42 54.73 -4.60 13.70
N TRP A 43 54.89 -5.92 13.75
CA TRP A 43 53.79 -6.87 13.53
C TRP A 43 52.72 -6.75 14.61
N PHE A 44 53.11 -6.70 15.89
CA PHE A 44 52.15 -6.57 16.99
C PHE A 44 51.43 -5.22 17.00
N ASN A 45 52.12 -4.12 16.69
CA ASN A 45 51.52 -2.79 16.61
C ASN A 45 50.54 -2.69 15.44
N ALA A 46 50.84 -3.33 14.31
CA ALA A 46 49.92 -3.41 13.17
C ALA A 46 48.62 -4.14 13.56
N ILE A 47 48.73 -5.37 14.10
CA ILE A 47 47.56 -6.14 14.56
C ILE A 47 46.76 -5.37 15.62
N GLN A 48 47.44 -4.78 16.60
CA GLN A 48 46.77 -3.97 17.62
C GLN A 48 45.98 -2.81 16.99
N SER A 49 46.61 -2.08 16.07
CA SER A 49 46.00 -0.90 15.44
C SER A 49 44.80 -1.28 14.59
N GLU A 50 44.88 -2.37 13.80
CA GLU A 50 43.77 -2.90 13.02
C GLU A 50 42.56 -3.27 13.91
N LEU A 51 42.80 -4.01 14.99
CA LEU A 51 41.74 -4.40 15.92
C LEU A 51 41.11 -3.20 16.65
N LEU A 52 41.90 -2.18 17.00
CA LEU A 52 41.39 -0.93 17.58
C LEU A 52 40.62 -0.10 16.54
N ASN A 53 41.04 -0.10 15.28
CA ASN A 53 40.34 0.59 14.20
C ASN A 53 38.94 0.00 13.96
N ILE A 54 38.77 -1.32 14.07
CA ILE A 54 37.44 -1.95 14.02
C ILE A 54 36.51 -1.37 15.09
N LEU A 55 36.98 -1.20 16.33
CA LEU A 55 36.18 -0.59 17.39
C LEU A 55 35.81 0.86 17.07
N ARG A 56 36.79 1.65 16.60
CA ARG A 56 36.58 3.06 16.24
C ARG A 56 35.55 3.21 15.12
N SER A 57 35.65 2.39 14.08
CA SER A 57 34.67 2.37 12.97
C SER A 57 33.26 2.03 13.44
N ALA A 58 33.13 1.19 14.48
CA ALA A 58 31.84 0.88 15.10
C ALA A 58 31.39 1.90 16.17
N GLY A 59 32.12 3.01 16.33
CA GLY A 59 31.86 4.03 17.36
C GLY A 59 32.02 3.52 18.79
N LEU A 60 32.80 2.45 19.00
CA LEU A 60 33.09 1.88 20.31
C LEU A 60 34.44 2.40 20.83
N LYS A 61 34.48 2.75 22.12
CA LYS A 61 35.72 3.10 22.80
C LYS A 61 36.41 1.83 23.31
N PRO A 62 37.74 1.72 23.18
CA PRO A 62 38.49 0.63 23.81
C PRO A 62 38.28 0.63 25.33
N ASP A 63 38.01 -0.55 25.88
CA ASP A 63 37.82 -0.79 27.31
C ASP A 63 38.55 -2.08 27.74
N LYS A 64 39.54 -1.96 28.61
CA LYS A 64 40.31 -3.13 29.06
C LYS A 64 39.52 -4.15 29.89
N MET A 65 38.37 -3.76 30.43
CA MET A 65 37.52 -4.65 31.24
C MET A 65 36.56 -5.49 30.38
N THR A 66 36.45 -5.21 29.08
CA THR A 66 35.49 -5.87 28.18
C THR A 66 36.19 -6.76 27.15
N ASN A 67 35.88 -8.07 27.18
CA ASN A 67 36.47 -9.07 26.28
C ASN A 67 35.64 -9.37 25.01
N THR A 68 34.53 -8.67 24.81
CA THR A 68 33.60 -8.87 23.68
C THR A 68 33.53 -7.70 22.70
N GLN A 69 34.42 -6.70 22.84
CA GLN A 69 34.34 -5.45 22.08
C GLN A 69 34.41 -5.65 20.56
N ILE A 70 35.31 -6.52 20.08
CA ILE A 70 35.44 -6.82 18.65
C ILE A 70 34.14 -7.43 18.12
N LEU A 71 33.58 -8.41 18.85
CA LEU A 71 32.28 -9.00 18.48
C LEU A 71 31.17 -7.95 18.44
N SER A 72 31.12 -7.05 19.41
CA SER A 72 30.16 -5.93 19.44
C SER A 72 30.34 -4.97 18.28
N ALA A 73 31.58 -4.69 17.87
CA ALA A 73 31.88 -3.86 16.71
C ALA A 73 31.41 -4.51 15.40
N LEU A 74 31.75 -5.79 15.18
CA LEU A 74 31.33 -6.52 13.98
C LEU A 74 29.80 -6.60 13.88
N LYS A 75 29.09 -6.75 15.00
CA LYS A 75 27.62 -6.71 15.05
C LYS A 75 27.02 -5.35 14.67
N LYS A 76 27.75 -4.25 14.87
CA LYS A 76 27.33 -2.90 14.45
C LYS A 76 27.70 -2.61 13.00
N LEU A 77 28.82 -3.13 12.53
CA LEU A 77 29.34 -2.88 11.18
C LEU A 77 28.64 -3.71 10.10
N PHE A 78 28.02 -4.83 10.47
CA PHE A 78 27.37 -5.74 9.54
C PHE A 78 25.88 -5.88 9.78
N LEU A 79 25.13 -6.00 8.68
CA LEU A 79 23.69 -6.27 8.69
C LEU A 79 23.39 -7.61 9.37
N SER A 80 22.47 -7.57 10.35
CA SER A 80 21.98 -8.79 11.00
C SER A 80 20.89 -9.45 10.17
N ARG A 81 21.13 -10.70 9.70
CA ARG A 81 20.13 -11.49 8.97
C ARG A 81 18.95 -11.95 9.84
N SER A 82 19.13 -12.01 11.16
CA SER A 82 18.05 -12.38 12.09
C SER A 82 17.08 -11.23 12.36
N ASN A 83 17.48 -9.98 12.07
CA ASN A 83 16.66 -8.79 12.27
C ASN A 83 16.98 -7.75 11.17
N PRO A 84 16.71 -8.07 9.89
CA PRO A 84 17.03 -7.16 8.79
C PRO A 84 16.30 -5.82 9.00
N PHE A 85 17.02 -4.71 8.76
CA PHE A 85 16.56 -3.32 8.95
C PHE A 85 16.34 -2.87 10.41
N GLY A 86 16.64 -3.72 11.40
CA GLY A 86 16.56 -3.33 12.82
C GLY A 86 17.59 -2.27 13.22
N ASP A 87 18.74 -2.27 12.55
CA ASP A 87 19.78 -1.24 12.62
C ASP A 87 19.28 0.11 12.11
N ILE A 88 18.67 0.15 10.92
CA ILE A 88 18.08 1.38 10.36
C ILE A 88 17.03 1.98 11.30
N LYS A 89 16.22 1.13 11.94
CA LYS A 89 15.24 1.58 12.95
C LYS A 89 15.93 2.19 14.18
N THR A 90 17.07 1.63 14.59
CA THR A 90 17.85 2.09 15.76
C THR A 90 18.57 3.40 15.46
N ASP A 91 19.06 3.58 14.24
CA ASP A 91 19.72 4.80 13.75
C ASP A 91 18.76 6.00 13.62
N GLY A 92 17.45 5.74 13.69
CA GLY A 92 16.42 6.77 13.88
C GLY A 92 15.74 7.24 12.59
N PRO A 93 14.91 8.30 12.69
CA PRO A 93 13.97 8.67 11.62
C PRO A 93 14.65 9.13 10.32
N GLU A 94 15.83 9.75 10.39
CA GLU A 94 16.59 10.18 9.22
C GLU A 94 17.11 8.99 8.40
N ALA A 95 17.63 7.97 9.08
CA ALA A 95 18.07 6.71 8.46
C ALA A 95 16.88 5.97 7.83
N ILE A 96 15.75 5.91 8.52
CA ILE A 96 14.50 5.33 7.98
C ILE A 96 14.08 6.07 6.70
N ALA A 97 14.04 7.41 6.73
CA ALA A 97 13.66 8.20 5.56
C ALA A 97 14.61 7.98 4.37
N LYS A 98 15.92 7.92 4.63
CA LYS A 98 16.92 7.63 3.60
C LYS A 98 16.77 6.22 3.03
N ALA A 99 16.48 5.23 3.88
CA ALA A 99 16.26 3.85 3.46
C ALA A 99 15.03 3.73 2.54
N LEU A 100 13.92 4.37 2.91
CA LEU A 100 12.72 4.43 2.06
C LEU A 100 13.03 5.08 0.70
N ALA A 101 13.81 6.17 0.69
CA ALA A 101 14.23 6.84 -0.54
C ALA A 101 15.14 5.98 -1.42
N ASN A 102 16.10 5.25 -0.83
CA ASN A 102 16.99 4.34 -1.55
C ASN A 102 16.21 3.17 -2.18
N LEU A 103 15.15 2.69 -1.52
CA LEU A 103 14.22 1.69 -2.05
C LEU A 103 13.21 2.28 -3.04
N GLN A 104 13.26 3.60 -3.28
CA GLN A 104 12.34 4.32 -4.16
C GLN A 104 10.86 4.19 -3.73
N LEU A 105 10.62 4.01 -2.43
CA LEU A 105 9.26 3.94 -1.90
C LEU A 105 8.65 5.34 -1.86
N GLY A 106 7.57 5.52 -2.63
CA GLY A 106 6.83 6.77 -2.69
C GLY A 106 5.90 7.00 -1.50
N GLU A 107 5.20 8.13 -1.53
CA GLU A 107 4.28 8.55 -0.44
C GLU A 107 3.17 7.54 -0.15
N ALA A 108 2.70 6.80 -1.15
CA ALA A 108 1.65 5.80 -0.99
C ALA A 108 2.04 4.67 -0.02
N ALA A 109 3.32 4.23 -0.04
CA ALA A 109 3.81 3.17 0.84
C ALA A 109 3.80 3.56 2.33
N LYS A 110 3.67 4.85 2.63
CA LYS A 110 3.63 5.41 4.00
C LYS A 110 2.20 5.61 4.50
N ARG A 111 1.18 5.42 3.66
CA ARG A 111 -0.22 5.67 4.02
C ARG A 111 -0.89 4.42 4.57
N ASN A 112 -1.69 4.60 5.61
CA ASN A 112 -2.53 3.54 6.15
C ASN A 112 -3.72 3.24 5.24
N VAL A 113 -4.22 2.01 5.31
CA VAL A 113 -5.50 1.62 4.70
C VAL A 113 -6.66 2.22 5.50
N GLY A 114 -7.59 2.88 4.82
CA GLY A 114 -8.77 3.51 5.42
C GLY A 114 -9.33 4.68 4.59
N THR A 115 -10.38 5.33 5.10
CA THR A 115 -11.13 6.40 4.39
C THR A 115 -10.88 7.81 4.96
N GLY A 116 -10.02 7.93 5.98
CA GLY A 116 -9.63 9.20 6.58
C GLY A 116 -8.63 10.01 5.73
N HIS A 117 -8.28 11.20 6.22
CA HIS A 117 -7.33 12.07 5.54
C HIS A 117 -5.96 11.40 5.38
N ASN A 118 -5.37 11.50 4.18
CA ASN A 118 -4.10 10.86 3.81
C ASN A 118 -4.07 9.33 3.93
N GLN A 119 -5.22 8.66 3.82
CA GLN A 119 -5.30 7.19 3.76
C GLN A 119 -5.56 6.70 2.32
N ILE A 120 -5.34 5.40 2.11
CA ILE A 120 -5.66 4.70 0.86
C ILE A 120 -6.88 3.81 1.14
N PRO A 121 -8.05 4.07 0.53
CA PRO A 121 -9.19 3.19 0.65
C PRO A 121 -8.89 1.82 0.03
N ASP A 122 -9.23 0.74 0.74
CA ASP A 122 -9.26 -0.59 0.15
C ASP A 122 -10.60 -0.87 -0.52
N MET A 123 -10.74 -2.07 -1.10
CA MET A 123 -11.99 -2.50 -1.73
C MET A 123 -13.15 -2.61 -0.73
N SER A 124 -12.88 -2.91 0.55
CA SER A 124 -13.92 -3.04 1.58
C SER A 124 -14.62 -1.71 1.89
N SER A 125 -13.97 -0.59 1.55
CA SER A 125 -14.52 0.76 1.67
C SER A 125 -15.61 1.07 0.63
N PHE A 126 -15.77 0.22 -0.39
CA PHE A 126 -16.81 0.31 -1.42
C PHE A 126 -17.85 -0.79 -1.19
N GLN A 127 -18.85 -0.52 -0.34
CA GLN A 127 -19.92 -1.49 -0.11
C GLN A 127 -20.68 -1.74 -1.40
N SER A 128 -21.08 -2.98 -1.66
CA SER A 128 -21.77 -3.33 -2.89
C SER A 128 -22.63 -4.57 -2.72
N GLY A 129 -23.55 -4.75 -3.66
CA GLY A 129 -24.35 -5.95 -3.80
C GLY A 129 -24.97 -5.99 -5.19
N THR A 130 -25.88 -6.94 -5.41
CA THR A 130 -26.55 -7.08 -6.71
C THR A 130 -27.32 -5.79 -7.03
N GLY A 131 -26.92 -5.11 -8.11
CA GLY A 131 -27.58 -3.90 -8.59
C GLY A 131 -27.31 -2.65 -7.75
N TRP A 132 -26.35 -2.64 -6.83
CA TRP A 132 -25.98 -1.41 -6.11
C TRP A 132 -24.52 -1.36 -5.66
N GLN A 133 -24.02 -0.14 -5.49
CA GLN A 133 -22.73 0.15 -4.85
C GLN A 133 -22.83 1.44 -4.05
N MET A 134 -22.10 1.51 -2.94
CA MET A 134 -21.94 2.71 -2.12
C MET A 134 -20.48 3.13 -2.10
N LEU A 135 -20.25 4.37 -2.50
CA LEU A 135 -18.93 4.99 -2.45
C LEU A 135 -18.57 5.37 -1.01
N PRO A 136 -17.28 5.51 -0.66
CA PRO A 136 -16.84 5.92 0.69
C PRO A 136 -17.48 7.22 1.20
N GLY A 137 -17.91 8.12 0.30
CA GLY A 137 -18.62 9.35 0.65
C GLY A 137 -20.12 9.18 0.95
N GLY A 138 -20.64 7.95 1.00
CA GLY A 138 -22.04 7.63 1.27
C GLY A 138 -22.97 7.76 0.05
N LEU A 139 -22.45 8.10 -1.14
CA LEU A 139 -23.24 8.08 -2.37
C LEU A 139 -23.53 6.63 -2.76
N ILE A 140 -24.80 6.30 -2.88
CA ILE A 140 -25.31 5.01 -3.33
C ILE A 140 -25.75 5.15 -4.79
N ILE A 141 -25.25 4.25 -5.64
CA ILE A 141 -25.61 4.11 -7.05
C ILE A 141 -26.32 2.77 -7.20
N GLN A 142 -27.54 2.78 -7.73
CA GLN A 142 -28.37 1.58 -7.90
C GLN A 142 -28.84 1.43 -9.34
N SER A 143 -28.95 0.20 -9.82
CA SER A 143 -29.55 -0.16 -11.10
C SER A 143 -30.66 -1.18 -10.87
N CYS A 144 -31.82 -0.94 -11.46
CA CYS A 144 -32.98 -1.82 -11.35
C CYS A 144 -33.75 -1.90 -12.66
N ILE A 145 -34.66 -2.88 -12.76
CA ILE A 145 -35.56 -3.02 -13.89
C ILE A 145 -36.99 -2.79 -13.40
N VAL A 146 -37.70 -1.91 -14.09
CA VAL A 146 -39.14 -1.70 -13.92
C VAL A 146 -39.83 -2.44 -15.04
N SER A 147 -40.81 -3.29 -14.70
CA SER A 147 -41.63 -3.99 -15.69
C SER A 147 -43.07 -3.50 -15.59
N ILE A 148 -43.61 -3.04 -16.71
CA ILE A 148 -45.01 -2.65 -16.89
C ILE A 148 -45.70 -3.82 -17.61
N PRO A 149 -46.56 -4.59 -16.92
CA PRO A 149 -47.21 -5.75 -17.52
C PRO A 149 -48.09 -5.40 -18.72
N LEU A 150 -48.30 -6.39 -19.59
CA LEU A 150 -49.35 -6.31 -20.60
C LEU A 150 -50.72 -6.05 -19.94
N GLY A 151 -51.51 -5.15 -20.50
CA GLY A 151 -52.83 -4.78 -19.98
C GLY A 151 -52.81 -3.72 -18.88
N SER A 152 -51.63 -3.26 -18.45
CA SER A 152 -51.50 -2.14 -17.49
C SER A 152 -51.66 -0.75 -18.13
N TRP A 153 -52.10 -0.68 -19.39
CA TRP A 153 -52.24 0.57 -20.15
C TRP A 153 -53.70 0.98 -20.25
N SER A 154 -53.96 2.26 -20.02
CA SER A 154 -55.28 2.87 -20.17
C SER A 154 -55.68 2.99 -21.65
N GLY A 155 -56.98 3.10 -21.92
CA GLY A 155 -57.46 3.49 -23.24
C GLY A 155 -56.91 4.87 -23.64
N GLY A 156 -56.62 5.05 -24.93
CA GLY A 156 -56.06 6.31 -25.43
C GLY A 156 -56.98 7.51 -25.19
N SER A 157 -56.42 8.63 -24.71
CA SER A 157 -57.09 9.91 -24.51
C SER A 157 -56.17 11.05 -24.94
N ASN A 158 -56.69 12.05 -25.64
CA ASN A 158 -55.90 13.18 -26.18
C ASN A 158 -54.63 12.75 -26.95
N GLY A 159 -54.70 11.62 -27.67
CA GLY A 159 -53.58 11.09 -28.45
C GLY A 159 -52.54 10.26 -27.67
N TRP A 160 -52.71 10.11 -26.35
CA TRP A 160 -51.78 9.35 -25.49
C TRP A 160 -52.48 8.27 -24.68
N SER A 161 -51.77 7.18 -24.39
CA SER A 161 -52.10 6.17 -23.40
C SER A 161 -51.06 6.20 -22.29
N GLN A 162 -51.52 6.06 -21.04
CA GLN A 162 -50.65 6.00 -19.87
C GLN A 162 -50.73 4.61 -19.25
N SER A 163 -49.59 4.10 -18.79
CA SER A 163 -49.56 2.92 -17.94
C SER A 163 -50.05 3.22 -16.53
N GLN A 164 -50.32 2.19 -15.75
CA GLN A 164 -50.31 2.30 -14.29
C GLN A 164 -48.93 2.79 -13.82
N THR A 165 -48.92 3.55 -12.73
CA THR A 165 -47.70 3.96 -12.05
C THR A 165 -47.12 2.77 -11.30
N VAL A 166 -45.86 2.43 -11.58
CA VAL A 166 -45.15 1.32 -10.95
C VAL A 166 -44.08 1.86 -10.02
N GLU A 167 -44.12 1.46 -8.75
CA GLU A 167 -43.04 1.76 -7.80
C GLU A 167 -41.74 1.06 -8.21
N VAL A 168 -40.65 1.81 -8.19
CA VAL A 168 -39.34 1.27 -8.55
C VAL A 168 -38.75 0.58 -7.32
N ALA A 169 -38.61 -0.74 -7.41
CA ALA A 169 -38.01 -1.55 -6.36
C ALA A 169 -36.48 -1.31 -6.31
N LEU A 170 -36.06 -0.46 -5.36
CA LEU A 170 -34.64 -0.20 -5.10
C LEU A 170 -33.97 -1.40 -4.43
N PRO A 171 -32.79 -1.84 -4.90
CA PRO A 171 -32.01 -2.90 -4.24
C PRO A 171 -31.74 -2.64 -2.75
N VAL A 172 -31.46 -1.39 -2.38
CA VAL A 172 -31.27 -0.92 -1.00
C VAL A 172 -31.96 0.43 -0.77
N PRO A 173 -32.50 0.70 0.43
CA PRO A 173 -33.08 2.00 0.74
C PRO A 173 -32.01 3.08 0.86
N PHE A 174 -32.29 4.30 0.39
CA PHE A 174 -31.41 5.45 0.65
C PHE A 174 -31.53 5.90 2.13
N PRO A 175 -30.41 6.04 2.85
CA PRO A 175 -30.43 6.49 4.25
C PRO A 175 -31.11 7.84 4.44
N ASN A 176 -30.86 8.82 3.55
CA ASN A 176 -31.35 10.18 3.66
C ASN A 176 -32.34 10.55 2.55
N ALA A 177 -31.89 10.55 1.29
CA ALA A 177 -32.69 10.98 0.15
C ALA A 177 -32.17 10.44 -1.19
N LEU A 178 -33.11 10.28 -2.12
CA LEU A 178 -32.83 10.15 -3.54
C LEU A 178 -32.32 11.50 -4.07
N ILE A 179 -31.27 11.48 -4.89
CA ILE A 179 -30.65 12.66 -5.51
C ILE A 179 -31.02 12.78 -7.00
N GLY A 180 -31.09 11.65 -7.72
CA GLY A 180 -31.48 11.66 -9.12
C GLY A 180 -31.76 10.27 -9.65
N ALA A 181 -32.50 10.21 -10.76
CA ALA A 181 -32.77 8.97 -11.48
C ALA A 181 -32.82 9.21 -12.98
N SER A 182 -32.49 8.18 -13.74
CA SER A 182 -32.68 8.13 -15.19
C SER A 182 -33.19 6.76 -15.58
N ALA A 183 -34.09 6.71 -16.56
CA ALA A 183 -34.59 5.46 -17.11
C ALA A 183 -34.31 5.35 -18.61
N ALA A 184 -34.10 4.12 -19.08
CA ALA A 184 -33.98 3.82 -20.50
C ALA A 184 -34.88 2.64 -20.84
N LEU A 185 -35.57 2.74 -21.97
CA LEU A 185 -36.44 1.67 -22.46
C LEU A 185 -35.59 0.46 -22.89
N ILE A 186 -35.92 -0.72 -22.39
CA ILE A 186 -35.28 -2.00 -22.73
C ILE A 186 -36.03 -2.66 -23.88
N ASN A 187 -37.36 -2.73 -23.79
CA ASN A 187 -38.23 -3.35 -24.80
C ASN A 187 -39.60 -2.66 -24.82
N GLY A 188 -40.26 -2.68 -25.99
CA GLY A 188 -41.58 -2.04 -26.13
C GLY A 188 -41.95 -1.51 -27.52
N GLY A 189 -41.09 -1.64 -28.54
CA GLY A 189 -41.42 -1.22 -29.91
C GLY A 189 -41.77 -2.39 -30.84
N THR A 190 -42.87 -2.27 -31.57
CA THR A 190 -43.04 -2.90 -32.89
C THR A 190 -42.32 -2.02 -33.93
N ALA A 191 -41.92 -2.61 -35.06
CA ALA A 191 -40.71 -2.24 -35.80
C ALA A 191 -40.57 -0.81 -36.41
N TRP A 192 -41.50 0.14 -36.21
CA TRP A 192 -41.46 1.41 -36.97
C TRP A 192 -41.87 2.73 -36.31
N GLU A 193 -42.22 2.84 -35.02
CA GLU A 193 -42.63 4.14 -34.47
C GLU A 193 -42.03 4.42 -33.08
N TRP A 194 -41.38 5.58 -32.97
CA TRP A 194 -40.52 5.96 -31.86
C TRP A 194 -41.31 6.52 -30.66
N VAL A 195 -40.69 6.28 -29.50
CA VAL A 195 -40.81 6.95 -28.19
C VAL A 195 -41.94 6.48 -27.27
N GLN A 196 -41.61 5.49 -26.42
CA GLN A 196 -42.22 5.45 -25.09
C GLN A 196 -41.50 6.47 -24.21
N THR A 197 -42.12 7.61 -23.98
CA THR A 197 -41.68 8.54 -22.95
C THR A 197 -42.09 7.97 -21.60
N TYR A 198 -41.39 8.37 -20.55
CA TYR A 198 -41.74 7.99 -19.20
C TYR A 198 -41.76 9.25 -18.32
N HIS A 199 -42.57 9.21 -17.26
CA HIS A 199 -42.45 10.12 -16.16
C HIS A 199 -41.85 9.39 -14.97
N ILE A 200 -40.89 10.02 -14.31
CA ILE A 200 -40.40 9.59 -13.01
C ILE A 200 -41.00 10.53 -11.97
N ASN A 201 -41.75 9.97 -11.04
CA ASN A 201 -42.22 10.69 -9.87
C ASN A 201 -41.23 10.45 -8.73
N PHE A 202 -40.76 11.52 -8.11
CA PHE A 202 -39.82 11.45 -7.00
C PHE A 202 -40.54 11.54 -5.66
N ALA A 203 -40.23 10.61 -4.77
CA ALA A 203 -40.47 10.72 -3.34
C ALA A 203 -39.12 10.91 -2.62
N GLN A 204 -39.16 11.30 -1.34
CA GLN A 204 -37.92 11.58 -0.59
C GLN A 204 -36.91 10.41 -0.65
N LYS A 205 -37.38 9.16 -0.55
CA LYS A 205 -36.54 7.95 -0.54
C LYS A 205 -36.93 6.91 -1.58
N GLY A 206 -37.81 7.26 -2.52
CA GLY A 206 -38.37 6.33 -3.49
C GLY A 206 -38.70 7.05 -4.78
N LEU A 207 -39.08 6.28 -5.78
CA LEU A 207 -39.51 6.78 -7.06
C LEU A 207 -40.47 5.81 -7.71
N SER A 208 -41.36 6.33 -8.53
CA SER A 208 -42.23 5.54 -9.37
C SER A 208 -42.13 5.96 -10.82
N LEU A 209 -42.42 5.03 -11.72
CA LEU A 209 -42.35 5.23 -13.16
C LEU A 209 -43.73 5.03 -13.78
N THR A 210 -44.09 5.94 -14.66
CA THR A 210 -45.28 5.85 -15.51
C THR A 210 -44.83 5.88 -16.96
N GLY A 211 -45.17 4.83 -17.72
CA GLY A 211 -44.92 4.76 -19.15
C GLY A 211 -45.99 5.52 -19.93
N HIS A 212 -45.58 6.16 -21.02
CA HIS A 212 -46.46 6.84 -21.96
C HIS A 212 -46.24 6.27 -23.37
N ALA A 213 -47.32 6.08 -24.09
CA ALA A 213 -47.31 5.59 -25.46
C ALA A 213 -48.36 6.36 -26.28
N PRO A 214 -48.18 6.51 -27.60
CA PRO A 214 -49.23 7.03 -28.46
C PRO A 214 -50.51 6.18 -28.38
N ALA A 215 -51.68 6.82 -28.41
CA ALA A 215 -52.97 6.13 -28.30
C ALA A 215 -53.24 5.10 -29.42
N ASN A 216 -52.64 5.31 -30.60
CA ASN A 216 -52.71 4.38 -31.74
C ASN A 216 -51.75 3.18 -31.60
N ASN A 217 -50.77 3.26 -30.69
CA ASN A 217 -49.68 2.29 -30.56
C ASN A 217 -49.50 1.85 -29.10
N ILE A 218 -50.59 1.38 -28.49
CA ILE A 218 -50.55 0.83 -27.13
C ILE A 218 -49.72 -0.47 -27.13
N PRO A 219 -48.76 -0.63 -26.22
CA PRO A 219 -47.93 -1.85 -26.15
C PRO A 219 -48.78 -3.12 -26.01
N ASN A 220 -48.45 -4.11 -26.83
CA ASN A 220 -49.07 -5.44 -26.83
C ASN A 220 -48.23 -6.51 -26.12
N GLN A 221 -47.19 -6.08 -25.40
CA GLN A 221 -46.30 -6.92 -24.60
C GLN A 221 -45.90 -6.18 -23.31
N THR A 222 -45.27 -6.89 -22.38
CA THR A 222 -44.63 -6.27 -21.22
C THR A 222 -43.54 -5.30 -21.67
N VAL A 223 -43.55 -4.11 -21.09
CA VAL A 223 -42.59 -3.04 -21.35
C VAL A 223 -41.65 -2.95 -20.16
N GLN A 224 -40.35 -2.88 -20.42
CA GLN A 224 -39.33 -2.83 -19.38
C GLN A 224 -38.45 -1.59 -19.53
N TYR A 225 -38.13 -0.99 -18.40
CA TYR A 225 -37.17 0.11 -18.30
C TYR A 225 -36.01 -0.30 -17.41
N SER A 226 -34.78 -0.02 -17.83
CA SER A 226 -33.64 0.02 -16.92
C SER A 226 -33.64 1.36 -16.23
N VAL A 227 -33.41 1.38 -14.92
CA VAL A 227 -33.40 2.62 -14.14
C VAL A 227 -32.13 2.67 -13.33
N ILE A 228 -31.36 3.75 -13.49
CA ILE A 228 -30.22 4.09 -12.65
C ILE A 228 -30.67 5.16 -11.67
N VAL A 229 -30.38 4.94 -10.38
CA VAL A 229 -30.81 5.82 -9.29
C VAL A 229 -29.62 6.15 -8.39
N LEU A 230 -29.50 7.42 -8.03
CA LEU A 230 -28.46 7.98 -7.17
C LEU A 230 -29.11 8.51 -5.90
N GLY A 231 -28.47 8.31 -4.75
CA GLY A 231 -28.93 8.86 -3.47
C GLY A 231 -27.92 8.67 -2.36
N ARG A 232 -28.25 9.13 -1.16
CA ARG A 232 -27.41 9.01 0.04
C ARG A 232 -28.26 9.01 1.30
#